data_AF-A0A7S2D0W6-F1
#
_entry.id   AF-A0A7S2D0W6-F1
#
_cell.length_a   1.000
_cell.length_b   1.000
_cell.length_c   1.000
_cell.angle_alpha   90.00
_cell.angle_beta   90.00
_cell.angle_gamma   90.00
#
_symmetry.space_group_name_H-M   'P 1'
#
loop_
_entity.id
_entity.type
_entity.pdbx_description
1 polymer ?
#
loop_
_entity_poly.entity_id
_entity_poly.type
_entity_poly.pdbx_seq_one_letter_code
_entity_poly.pdbx_strand_id
1 'polypeptide(L)'
;VGSLDALRWYNGPFATLSTCGFDAEEGYIDGYNTSAMLWEVGHVASDDSSSYLRSLHDRLNEEVFECLMRWDHWVEMVVPQAHLLQDLLPGAFVDYRTHCRPLGPPPGAAAVCFPRYPKPHQTSD
;
A
#
# COMPACT_ATOMS: atom_id res chain seq x y z
N VAL A 1 -0.18 15.35 -8.89
CA VAL A 1 -0.68 14.56 -7.75
C VAL A 1 -1.33 15.48 -6.73
N GLY A 2 -2.42 15.05 -6.10
CA GLY A 2 -3.22 15.76 -5.10
C GLY A 2 -2.91 15.39 -3.65
N SER A 3 -3.80 15.78 -2.71
CA SER A 3 -3.64 15.58 -1.27
C SER A 3 -4.18 14.22 -0.79
N LEU A 4 -3.56 13.67 0.26
CA LEU A 4 -4.01 12.50 1.01
C LEU A 4 -4.62 12.86 2.38
N ASP A 5 -4.93 14.13 2.65
CA ASP A 5 -5.41 14.60 3.97
C ASP A 5 -6.66 13.86 4.47
N ALA A 6 -7.49 13.34 3.58
CA ALA A 6 -8.67 12.56 3.95
C ALA A 6 -8.31 11.28 4.74
N LEU A 7 -7.11 10.72 4.54
CA LEU A 7 -6.62 9.56 5.30
C LEU A 7 -6.37 9.86 6.78
N ARG A 8 -6.28 11.13 7.19
CA ARG A 8 -6.10 11.48 8.61
C ARG A 8 -7.26 11.03 9.50
N TRP A 9 -8.42 10.77 8.89
CA TRP A 9 -9.63 10.32 9.57
C TRP A 9 -9.76 8.80 9.60
N TYR A 10 -8.82 8.08 8.99
CA TYR A 10 -8.79 6.63 9.05
C TYR A 10 -8.49 6.16 10.48
N ASN A 11 -9.36 5.31 11.01
CA ASN A 11 -9.29 4.74 12.36
C ASN A 11 -9.41 3.20 12.34
N GLY A 12 -9.09 2.59 11.20
CA GLY A 12 -9.12 1.14 11.04
C GLY A 12 -7.79 0.47 11.41
N PRO A 13 -7.78 -0.86 11.54
CA PRO A 13 -6.62 -1.61 12.03
C PRO A 13 -5.42 -1.53 11.07
N PHE A 14 -5.68 -1.72 9.77
CA PHE A 14 -4.67 -1.67 8.73
C PHE A 14 -5.33 -1.52 7.36
N ALA A 15 -4.74 -0.68 6.51
CA ALA A 15 -5.13 -0.54 5.12
C ALA A 15 -3.92 -0.62 4.21
N THR A 16 -4.10 -1.23 3.04
CA THR A 16 -3.08 -1.32 1.98
C THR A 16 -3.75 -1.25 0.60
N LEU A 17 -2.98 -1.35 -0.47
CA LEU A 17 -3.54 -1.38 -1.83
C LEU A 17 -3.95 -2.79 -2.23
N SER A 18 -5.00 -2.92 -3.05
CA SER A 18 -5.23 -4.14 -3.84
C SER A 18 -4.32 -4.17 -5.06
N THR A 19 -3.98 -5.37 -5.55
CA THR A 19 -3.40 -5.54 -6.89
C THR A 19 -4.44 -5.36 -8.00
N CYS A 20 -5.73 -5.47 -7.68
CA CYS A 20 -6.81 -5.31 -8.65
C CYS A 20 -6.81 -3.90 -9.25
N GLY A 21 -6.89 -3.82 -10.58
CA GLY A 21 -6.80 -2.57 -11.33
C GLY A 21 -5.39 -2.00 -11.48
N PHE A 22 -4.36 -2.62 -10.88
CA PHE A 22 -2.97 -2.25 -11.09
C PHE A 22 -2.32 -3.24 -12.06
N ASP A 23 -1.41 -2.76 -12.91
CA ASP A 23 -0.56 -3.63 -13.74
C ASP A 23 0.58 -4.21 -12.87
N ALA A 24 0.21 -4.94 -11.81
CA ALA A 24 1.13 -5.49 -10.83
C ALA A 24 1.20 -7.02 -10.99
N GLU A 25 2.32 -7.49 -11.55
CA GLU A 25 2.72 -8.90 -11.73
C GLU A 25 1.78 -9.77 -12.61
N GLU A 26 2.38 -10.59 -13.49
CA GLU A 26 1.66 -11.67 -14.18
C GLU A 26 1.21 -12.73 -13.16
N GLY A 27 -0.10 -12.90 -12.96
CA GLY A 27 -0.67 -14.07 -12.28
C GLY A 27 -1.28 -13.84 -10.89
N TYR A 28 -1.27 -12.61 -10.34
CA TYR A 28 -1.89 -12.32 -9.04
C TYR A 28 -3.14 -11.46 -9.17
N ILE A 29 -4.29 -12.13 -9.24
CA ILE A 29 -5.61 -11.49 -9.23
C ILE A 29 -6.07 -11.40 -7.76
N ASP A 30 -6.55 -10.23 -7.36
CA ASP A 30 -7.16 -9.96 -6.04
C ASP A 30 -6.22 -10.13 -4.82
N GLY A 31 -4.94 -9.84 -4.99
CA GLY A 31 -3.96 -9.82 -3.90
C GLY A 31 -3.79 -8.43 -3.24
N TYR A 32 -2.85 -8.36 -2.30
CA TYR A 32 -2.40 -7.09 -1.70
C TYR A 32 -1.15 -6.55 -2.38
N ASN A 33 -1.01 -5.23 -2.31
CA ASN A 33 0.14 -4.46 -2.73
C ASN A 33 0.52 -3.51 -1.59
N THR A 34 1.74 -3.64 -1.10
CA THR A 34 2.25 -2.88 0.06
C THR A 34 3.01 -1.60 -0.31
N SER A 35 2.83 -1.10 -1.54
CA SER A 35 3.44 0.19 -1.96
C SER A 35 2.94 1.38 -1.14
N ALA A 36 1.75 1.26 -0.54
CA ALA A 36 1.24 2.19 0.45
C ALA A 36 0.54 1.38 1.54
N MET A 37 0.86 1.68 2.80
CA MET A 37 0.28 1.07 3.98
C MET A 37 -0.13 2.16 4.97
N LEU A 38 -1.24 1.95 5.67
CA LEU A 38 -1.79 2.88 6.63
C LEU A 38 -2.31 2.14 7.86
N TRP A 39 -1.97 2.62 9.05
CA TRP A 39 -2.46 2.09 10.32
C TRP A 39 -2.60 3.23 11.33
N GLU A 40 -3.51 3.06 12.30
CA GLU A 40 -3.67 4.04 13.36
C GLU A 40 -2.59 3.88 14.44
N VAL A 41 -1.92 4.99 14.76
CA VAL A 41 -0.95 5.05 15.85
C VAL A 41 -1.70 5.14 17.17
N GLY A 42 -1.95 3.97 17.78
CA GLY A 42 -2.52 3.87 19.12
C GLY A 42 -3.94 3.33 19.17
N HIS A 43 -4.38 2.60 18.14
CA HIS A 43 -5.63 1.85 18.21
C HIS A 43 -5.56 0.81 19.33
N VAL A 44 -6.12 1.16 20.48
CA VAL A 44 -6.37 0.26 21.60
C VAL A 44 -7.80 -0.27 21.42
N ALA A 45 -8.08 -0.95 20.31
CA ALA A 45 -9.29 -1.77 20.28
C ALA A 45 -9.09 -2.93 21.25
N SER A 46 -10.16 -3.25 21.98
CA SER A 46 -10.26 -4.37 22.89
C SER A 46 -10.09 -5.75 22.22
N ASP A 47 -9.76 -5.80 20.93
CA ASP A 47 -9.48 -7.00 20.15
C ASP A 47 -8.26 -6.77 19.23
N ASP A 48 -7.17 -7.40 19.64
CA ASP A 48 -5.73 -7.27 19.40
C ASP A 48 -5.19 -7.18 17.93
N SER A 49 -6.02 -7.14 16.90
CA SER A 49 -5.57 -7.34 15.50
C SER A 49 -4.76 -6.17 14.89
N SER A 50 -5.10 -4.92 15.21
CA SER A 50 -4.34 -3.73 14.76
C SER A 50 -3.00 -3.57 15.48
N SER A 51 -2.88 -4.17 16.66
CA SER A 51 -1.71 -4.05 17.53
C SER A 51 -0.52 -4.82 16.94
N TYR A 52 -0.78 -5.91 16.20
CA TYR A 52 0.26 -6.83 15.76
C TYR A 52 1.19 -6.25 14.71
N LEU A 53 0.67 -5.57 13.67
CA LEU A 53 1.54 -5.01 12.64
C LEU A 53 2.40 -3.88 13.16
N ARG A 54 1.86 -3.04 14.06
CA ARG A 54 2.66 -2.04 14.75
C ARG A 54 3.68 -2.67 15.67
N SER A 55 3.26 -3.60 16.53
CA SER A 55 4.16 -4.30 17.45
C SER A 55 5.27 -5.04 16.71
N LEU A 56 4.94 -5.56 15.53
CA LEU A 56 5.90 -6.20 14.66
C LEU A 56 6.84 -5.17 14.03
N HIS A 57 6.31 -4.11 13.41
CA HIS A 57 7.11 -3.00 12.86
C HIS A 57 8.08 -2.45 13.92
N ASP A 58 7.61 -2.20 15.14
CA ASP A 58 8.41 -1.68 16.25
C ASP A 58 9.49 -2.68 16.73
N ARG A 59 9.32 -3.98 16.41
CA ARG A 59 10.28 -5.05 16.69
C ARG A 59 11.12 -5.45 15.47
N LEU A 60 10.87 -4.88 14.30
CA LEU A 60 11.72 -5.09 13.13
C LEU A 60 13.06 -4.44 13.39
N ASN A 61 14.04 -5.28 13.73
CA ASN A 61 15.43 -4.90 13.86
C ASN A 61 16.24 -5.52 12.70
N GLU A 62 17.51 -5.18 12.62
CA GLU A 62 18.41 -5.69 11.58
C GLU A 62 18.44 -7.23 11.55
N GLU A 63 18.42 -7.88 12.72
CA GLU A 63 18.41 -9.35 12.86
C GLU A 63 17.17 -10.01 12.22
N VAL A 64 16.00 -9.36 12.31
CA VAL A 64 14.78 -9.82 11.63
C VAL A 64 14.92 -9.67 10.12
N PHE A 65 15.52 -8.57 9.64
CA PHE A 65 15.75 -8.36 8.21
C PHE A 65 16.85 -9.28 7.63
N GLU A 66 17.78 -9.80 8.44
CA GLU A 66 18.68 -10.88 8.03
C GLU A 66 17.91 -12.17 7.69
N CYS A 67 16.75 -12.39 8.33
CA CYS A 67 15.90 -13.55 8.09
C CYS A 67 14.82 -13.30 7.02
N LEU A 68 14.42 -12.04 6.82
CA LEU A 68 13.33 -11.66 5.91
C LEU A 68 13.85 -10.93 4.67
N MET A 69 14.02 -11.67 3.58
CA MET A 69 14.45 -11.12 2.28
C MET A 69 13.45 -10.12 1.68
N ARG A 70 12.14 -10.33 1.91
CA ARG A 70 11.05 -9.50 1.36
C ARG A 70 9.97 -9.27 2.40
N TRP A 71 10.22 -8.27 3.24
CA TRP A 71 9.26 -7.84 4.27
C TRP A 71 7.89 -7.48 3.68
N ASP A 72 7.88 -6.72 2.58
CA ASP A 72 6.70 -6.34 1.80
C ASP A 72 5.84 -7.56 1.45
N HIS A 73 6.46 -8.57 0.85
CA HIS A 73 5.78 -9.78 0.43
C HIS A 73 5.30 -10.62 1.62
N TRP A 74 6.09 -10.68 2.69
CA TRP A 74 5.70 -11.38 3.90
C TRP A 74 4.45 -10.74 4.53
N VAL A 75 4.38 -9.40 4.59
CA VAL A 75 3.19 -8.67 5.05
C VAL A 75 1.98 -9.01 4.18
N GLU A 76 2.12 -8.99 2.84
CA GLU A 76 1.05 -9.33 1.90
C GLU A 76 0.48 -10.74 2.13
N MET A 77 1.30 -11.69 2.61
CA MET A 77 0.87 -13.07 2.90
C MET A 77 0.17 -13.25 4.25
N VAL A 78 0.53 -12.45 5.26
CA VAL A 78 0.09 -12.69 6.65
C VAL A 78 -1.00 -11.76 7.12
N VAL A 79 -1.19 -10.61 6.46
CA VAL A 79 -2.20 -9.64 6.88
C VAL A 79 -3.60 -10.18 6.58
N PRO A 80 -4.45 -10.36 7.60
CA PRO A 80 -5.83 -10.75 7.38
C PRO A 80 -6.67 -9.53 7.01
N GLN A 81 -7.46 -9.63 5.93
CA GLN A 81 -8.56 -8.71 5.62
C GLN A 81 -8.22 -7.21 5.76
N ALA A 82 -7.12 -6.76 5.15
CA ALA A 82 -6.78 -5.35 5.09
C ALA A 82 -7.91 -4.54 4.44
N HIS A 83 -8.20 -3.36 5.00
CA HIS A 83 -8.98 -2.36 4.28
C HIS A 83 -8.24 -1.93 3.02
N LEU A 84 -8.96 -1.66 1.93
CA LEU A 84 -8.33 -1.24 0.69
C LEU A 84 -8.29 0.29 0.61
N LEU A 85 -7.11 0.85 0.38
CA LEU A 85 -6.94 2.29 0.18
C LEU A 85 -7.72 2.78 -1.05
N GLN A 86 -7.89 1.93 -2.07
CA GLN A 86 -8.75 2.22 -3.22
C GLN A 86 -10.24 2.37 -2.86
N ASP A 87 -10.72 1.66 -1.84
CA ASP A 87 -12.11 1.78 -1.37
C ASP A 87 -12.27 3.03 -0.49
N LEU A 88 -11.25 3.35 0.30
CA LEU A 88 -11.24 4.52 1.20
C LEU A 88 -11.13 5.84 0.44
N LEU A 89 -10.29 5.89 -0.61
CA LEU A 89 -10.12 7.05 -1.48
C LEU A 89 -10.12 6.63 -2.96
N PRO A 90 -11.31 6.43 -3.55
CA PRO A 90 -11.44 6.03 -4.95
C PRO A 90 -10.71 7.00 -5.91
N GLY A 91 -9.86 6.44 -6.76
CA GLY A 91 -9.08 7.19 -7.75
C GLY A 91 -7.88 7.98 -7.19
N ALA A 92 -7.66 8.01 -5.88
CA ALA A 92 -6.52 8.70 -5.29
C ALA A 92 -5.20 7.93 -5.49
N PHE A 93 -5.25 6.60 -5.54
CA PHE A 93 -4.10 5.74 -5.79
C PHE A 93 -4.20 5.17 -7.20
N VAL A 94 -3.21 5.47 -8.04
CA VAL A 94 -3.21 5.06 -9.43
C VAL A 94 -1.91 4.35 -9.79
N ASP A 95 -2.01 3.30 -10.60
CA ASP A 95 -0.87 2.69 -11.26
C ASP A 95 -0.35 3.55 -12.43
N TYR A 96 0.97 3.70 -12.52
CA TYR A 96 1.61 4.49 -13.57
C TYR A 96 1.36 3.94 -14.98
N ARG A 97 1.46 2.61 -15.19
CA ARG A 97 1.36 2.01 -16.53
C ARG A 97 -0.08 2.05 -17.06
N THR A 98 -1.04 1.70 -16.23
CA THR A 98 -2.46 1.61 -16.56
C THR A 98 -3.12 2.99 -16.66
N HIS A 99 -2.79 3.92 -15.75
CA HIS A 99 -3.57 5.16 -15.61
C HIS A 99 -2.83 6.42 -16.03
N CYS A 100 -1.49 6.43 -15.97
CA CYS A 100 -0.72 7.66 -16.17
C CYS A 100 -0.10 7.77 -17.57
N ARG A 101 0.05 6.67 -18.32
CA ARG A 101 0.59 6.75 -19.68
C ARG A 101 -0.49 6.97 -20.74
N PRO A 102 -0.27 7.86 -21.73
CA PRO A 102 0.86 8.78 -21.91
C PRO A 102 0.65 10.17 -21.28
N LEU A 103 -0.52 10.45 -20.70
CA LEU A 103 -1.00 11.81 -20.43
C LEU A 103 -0.65 12.35 -19.03
N GLY A 104 0.05 11.58 -18.22
CA GLY A 104 0.26 11.85 -16.80
C GLY A 104 -0.89 11.38 -15.92
N PRO A 105 -0.80 11.57 -14.59
CA PRO A 105 -1.80 11.09 -13.64
C PRO A 105 -3.17 11.75 -13.86
N PRO A 106 -4.28 11.00 -13.77
CA PRO A 106 -5.62 11.55 -13.97
C PRO A 106 -6.00 12.55 -12.87
N PRO A 107 -6.98 13.45 -13.12
CA PRO A 107 -7.51 14.33 -12.10
C PRO A 107 -7.99 13.56 -10.86
N GLY A 108 -7.64 14.04 -9.67
CA GLY A 108 -7.95 13.37 -8.40
C GLY A 108 -6.89 12.38 -7.91
N ALA A 109 -5.94 11.96 -8.76
CA ALA A 109 -4.83 11.12 -8.32
C ALA A 109 -3.94 11.84 -7.29
N ALA A 110 -3.77 11.24 -6.12
CA ALA A 110 -2.96 11.72 -5.00
C ALA A 110 -1.62 11.00 -4.90
N ALA A 111 -1.56 9.72 -5.27
CA ALA A 111 -0.33 8.93 -5.28
C ALA A 111 -0.25 8.08 -6.55
N VAL A 112 0.94 8.06 -7.15
CA VAL A 112 1.23 7.23 -8.33
C VAL A 112 2.12 6.08 -7.90
N CYS A 113 1.64 4.87 -8.10
CA CYS A 113 2.36 3.64 -7.82
C CYS A 113 3.14 3.23 -9.08
N PHE A 114 4.37 2.73 -8.89
CA PHE A 114 5.24 2.26 -9.95
C PHE A 114 5.59 0.77 -9.73
N PRO A 115 4.67 -0.16 -10.04
CA PRO A 115 4.90 -1.59 -9.87
C PRO A 115 6.01 -2.04 -10.83
N ARG A 116 7.05 -2.68 -10.27
CA ARG A 116 8.23 -3.19 -10.99
C ARG A 116 8.95 -2.10 -11.79
N TYR A 117 8.55 -1.89 -13.04
CA TYR A 117 9.15 -0.97 -14.00
C TYR A 117 8.08 -0.23 -14.82
N PRO A 118 8.38 0.99 -15.28
CA PRO A 118 9.57 1.77 -14.97
C PRO A 118 9.58 2.24 -13.50
N LYS A 119 10.77 2.51 -12.95
CA LYS A 119 10.92 3.22 -11.67
C LYS A 119 10.65 4.72 -11.89
N PRO A 120 10.23 5.48 -10.87
CA PRO A 120 9.90 6.90 -11.04
C PRO A 120 10.97 7.72 -11.77
N HIS A 121 12.25 7.52 -11.42
CA HIS A 121 13.39 8.20 -12.04
C HIS A 121 13.69 7.78 -13.50
N GLN A 122 13.04 6.73 -14.01
CA GLN A 122 13.15 6.27 -15.40
C GLN A 122 12.00 6.81 -16.27
N THR A 123 11.09 7.60 -15.69
CA THR A 123 9.90 8.13 -16.37
C THR A 123 9.95 9.62 -16.61
N SER A 124 11.09 10.23 -16.30
CA SER A 124 11.43 11.57 -16.76
C SER A 124 11.66 11.52 -18.27
N ASP A 125 10.94 12.35 -19.02
CA ASP A 125 11.50 12.94 -20.23
C ASP A 125 12.63 13.90 -19.84
#